data_AF-A0A1T2X874-F1
#
_entry.id   AF-A0A1T2X874-F1
#
_cell.length_a   1.000
_cell.length_b   1.000
_cell.length_c   1.000
_cell.angle_alpha   90.00
_cell.angle_beta   90.00
_cell.angle_gamma   90.00
#
_symmetry.space_group_name_H-M   'P 1'
#
loop_
_entity.id
_entity.type
_entity.pdbx_description
1 polymer ?
#
loop_
_entity_poly.entity_id
_entity_poly.type
_entity_poly.pdbx_seq_one_letter_code
_entity_poly.pdbx_strand_id
1 'polypeptide(L)'
;MNVMVNEREIIKVRVGEDQNKGSNGSEVWIYHISSDEITGIDLHKIKKDKKWLSRAEKISPMGTCLIASEGGAELEFEIIGEELRLKCLSHPWSGNIEIIKNGTAFLTVDLYSNKQKVIDIIINLKEVD
;
A
#
# COMPACT_ATOMS: atom_id res chain seq x y z
N MET A 1 -11.02 -33.90 -1.97
CA MET A 1 -9.92 -32.91 -2.03
C MET A 1 -10.61 -31.55 -2.04
N ASN A 2 -10.73 -30.88 -0.90
CA ASN A 2 -11.34 -29.56 -0.85
C ASN A 2 -10.34 -28.59 -1.46
N VAL A 3 -10.66 -28.06 -2.63
CA VAL A 3 -9.99 -26.88 -3.17
C VAL A 3 -10.45 -25.74 -2.28
N MET A 4 -9.61 -25.29 -1.35
CA MET A 4 -9.83 -24.00 -0.71
C MET A 4 -9.67 -22.95 -1.81
N VAL A 5 -10.79 -22.40 -2.25
CA VAL A 5 -10.77 -21.22 -3.13
C VAL A 5 -10.43 -20.06 -2.21
N ASN A 6 -9.24 -19.49 -2.36
CA ASN A 6 -8.91 -18.27 -1.62
C ASN A 6 -9.88 -17.16 -2.03
N GLU A 7 -10.59 -16.63 -1.05
CA GLU A 7 -11.59 -15.59 -1.27
C GLU A 7 -10.90 -14.29 -1.70
N ARG A 8 -11.58 -13.52 -2.56
CA ARG A 8 -11.12 -12.18 -2.90
C ARG A 8 -11.37 -11.25 -1.74
N GLU A 9 -10.35 -10.50 -1.35
CA GLU A 9 -10.45 -9.48 -0.32
C GLU A 9 -10.39 -8.09 -0.93
N ILE A 10 -11.25 -7.18 -0.45
CA ILE A 10 -11.18 -5.76 -0.81
C ILE A 10 -10.27 -5.08 0.21
N ILE A 11 -9.14 -4.58 -0.29
CA ILE A 11 -8.18 -3.83 0.48
C ILE A 11 -8.25 -2.36 0.07
N LYS A 12 -8.23 -1.48 1.06
CA LYS A 12 -7.91 -0.07 0.85
C LYS A 12 -6.59 0.28 1.52
N VAL A 13 -5.83 1.13 0.85
CA VAL A 13 -4.66 1.80 1.42
C VAL A 13 -5.00 3.28 1.52
N ARG A 14 -4.95 3.80 2.75
CA ARG A 14 -5.18 5.21 3.05
C ARG A 14 -3.89 5.85 3.55
N VAL A 15 -3.61 7.08 3.16
CA VAL A 15 -2.58 7.90 3.81
C VAL A 15 -3.10 8.34 5.17
N GLY A 16 -2.40 7.96 6.25
CA GLY A 16 -2.81 8.31 7.61
C GLY A 16 -2.90 9.82 7.83
N GLU A 17 -3.83 10.26 8.68
CA GLU A 17 -3.94 11.68 9.05
C GLU A 17 -2.81 12.12 9.99
N ASP A 18 -2.35 11.20 10.84
CA ASP A 18 -1.20 11.40 11.68
C ASP A 18 0.10 10.99 10.95
N GLN A 19 1.19 11.69 11.25
CA GLN A 19 2.53 11.37 10.75
C GLN A 19 3.53 11.23 11.91
N ASN A 20 4.63 10.50 11.68
CA ASN A 20 5.74 10.45 12.62
C ASN A 20 6.24 11.87 12.95
N LYS A 21 6.51 12.16 14.23
CA LYS A 21 6.99 13.49 14.68
C LYS A 21 8.32 13.92 14.03
N GLY A 22 9.12 12.96 13.60
CA GLY A 22 10.38 13.20 12.87
C GLY A 22 10.21 13.36 11.37
N SER A 23 9.01 13.12 10.82
CA SER A 23 8.74 13.28 9.40
C SER A 23 8.49 14.74 9.03
N ASN A 24 8.92 15.11 7.82
CA ASN A 24 8.70 16.42 7.23
C ASN A 24 7.42 16.47 6.35
N GLY A 25 6.67 15.37 6.26
CA GLY A 25 5.46 15.28 5.47
C GLY A 25 4.76 13.93 5.59
N SER A 26 3.72 13.75 4.78
CA SER A 26 2.86 12.56 4.77
C SER A 26 2.94 11.82 3.43
N GLU A 27 4.07 11.91 2.73
CA GLU A 27 4.21 11.29 1.41
C GLU A 27 4.14 9.77 1.49
N VAL A 28 3.39 9.17 0.58
CA VAL A 28 3.30 7.73 0.41
C VAL A 28 3.54 7.43 -1.06
N TRP A 29 4.56 6.62 -1.32
CA TRP A 29 4.90 6.13 -2.65
C TRP A 29 4.73 4.63 -2.69
N ILE A 30 3.93 4.13 -3.63
CA ILE A 30 3.71 2.69 -3.84
C ILE A 30 4.20 2.32 -5.24
N TYR A 31 5.22 1.48 -5.28
CA TYR A 31 5.84 0.98 -6.51
C TYR A 31 5.24 -0.35 -6.97
N HIS A 32 4.72 -1.15 -6.04
CA HIS A 32 4.22 -2.48 -6.35
C HIS A 32 3.20 -2.95 -5.31
N ILE A 33 2.19 -3.68 -5.77
CA ILE A 33 1.19 -4.35 -4.94
C ILE A 33 1.07 -5.77 -5.48
N SER A 34 1.20 -6.77 -4.61
CA SER A 34 1.16 -8.19 -4.98
C SER A 34 0.72 -9.04 -3.78
N SER A 35 0.51 -10.33 -4.00
CA SER A 35 0.30 -11.32 -2.96
C SER A 35 1.18 -12.55 -3.18
N ASP A 36 0.99 -13.54 -2.33
CA ASP A 36 1.47 -14.91 -2.52
C ASP A 36 0.85 -15.61 -3.73
N GLU A 37 -0.34 -15.21 -4.19
CA GLU A 37 -0.99 -15.77 -5.39
C GLU A 37 -0.91 -14.89 -6.65
N ILE A 38 -0.78 -13.57 -6.49
CA ILE A 38 -0.77 -12.60 -7.59
C ILE A 38 0.58 -11.90 -7.62
N THR A 39 1.29 -12.03 -8.74
CA THR A 39 2.65 -11.47 -8.89
C THR A 39 2.69 -9.95 -8.96
N GLY A 40 1.57 -9.29 -9.26
CA GLY A 40 1.48 -7.83 -9.33
C GLY A 40 0.10 -7.34 -9.77
N ILE A 41 -0.33 -6.20 -9.23
CA ILE A 41 -1.53 -5.48 -9.66
C ILE A 41 -1.14 -4.32 -10.60
N ASP A 42 -1.88 -4.19 -11.70
CA ASP A 42 -1.77 -3.06 -12.61
C ASP A 42 -2.22 -1.75 -11.95
N LEU A 43 -1.26 -0.94 -11.51
CA LEU A 43 -1.50 0.32 -10.79
C LEU A 43 -2.27 1.37 -11.62
N HIS A 44 -2.37 1.19 -12.95
CA HIS A 44 -3.22 2.04 -13.78
C HIS A 44 -4.71 1.73 -13.61
N LYS A 45 -5.05 0.51 -13.22
CA LYS A 45 -6.43 0.02 -13.09
C LYS A 45 -6.98 0.06 -11.67
N ILE A 46 -6.13 0.37 -10.70
CA ILE A 46 -6.55 0.53 -9.30
C ILE A 46 -7.47 1.75 -9.17
N LYS A 47 -8.57 1.55 -8.45
CA LYS A 47 -9.48 2.62 -8.06
C LYS A 47 -8.78 3.49 -7.02
N LYS A 48 -8.64 4.78 -7.31
CA LYS A 48 -7.98 5.76 -6.45
C LYS A 48 -8.73 7.07 -6.50
N ASP A 49 -8.70 7.82 -5.41
CA ASP A 49 -9.23 9.18 -5.41
C ASP A 49 -8.31 10.15 -6.19
N LYS A 50 -8.72 11.42 -6.25
CA LYS A 50 -8.00 12.48 -6.98
C LYS A 50 -6.69 12.93 -6.31
N LYS A 51 -6.43 12.54 -5.06
CA LYS A 51 -5.24 12.92 -4.29
C LYS A 51 -4.05 12.02 -4.64
N TRP A 52 -4.32 10.86 -5.24
CA TRP A 52 -3.29 9.97 -5.78
C TRP A 52 -2.89 10.34 -7.20
N LEU A 53 -1.60 10.52 -7.40
CA LEU A 53 -0.98 10.77 -8.69
C LEU A 53 -0.29 9.50 -9.19
N SER A 54 -0.37 9.24 -10.49
CA SER A 54 0.45 8.23 -11.16
C SER A 54 1.69 8.90 -11.75
N ARG A 55 2.88 8.35 -11.50
CA ARG A 55 4.13 8.82 -12.13
C ARG A 55 4.89 7.67 -12.76
N ALA A 56 5.53 7.94 -13.89
CA ALA A 56 6.43 6.98 -14.51
C ALA A 56 7.66 6.75 -13.61
N GLU A 57 8.00 5.50 -13.36
CA GLU A 57 9.09 5.12 -12.47
C GLU A 57 9.75 3.81 -12.93
N LYS A 58 11.07 3.82 -13.09
CA LYS A 58 11.83 2.67 -13.59
C LYS A 58 12.00 1.57 -12.56
N ILE A 59 11.92 1.90 -11.28
CA ILE A 59 12.03 0.94 -10.17
C ILE A 59 10.75 0.10 -10.05
N SER A 60 9.61 0.60 -10.51
CA SER A 60 8.36 -0.15 -10.53
C SER A 60 8.40 -1.25 -11.61
N PRO A 61 8.03 -2.50 -11.29
CA PRO A 61 7.91 -3.56 -12.29
C PRO A 61 6.97 -3.23 -13.46
N MET A 62 6.02 -2.30 -13.23
CA MET A 62 5.03 -1.88 -14.23
C MET A 62 5.34 -0.51 -14.82
N GLY A 63 6.51 0.06 -14.55
CA GLY A 63 6.92 1.36 -15.10
C GLY A 63 6.19 2.57 -14.50
N THR A 64 5.32 2.36 -13.50
CA THR A 64 4.50 3.40 -12.86
C THR A 64 4.48 3.21 -11.34
N CYS A 65 4.50 4.31 -10.59
CA CYS A 65 4.20 4.33 -9.15
C CYS A 65 2.98 5.20 -8.85
N LEU A 66 2.41 5.01 -7.67
CA LEU A 66 1.35 5.84 -7.10
C LEU A 66 1.92 6.69 -5.98
N ILE A 67 1.57 7.98 -5.94
CA ILE A 67 2.05 8.93 -4.94
C ILE A 67 0.87 9.73 -4.38
N ALA A 68 0.79 9.85 -3.07
CA ALA A 68 -0.09 10.79 -2.38
C ALA A 68 0.67 11.49 -1.26
N SER A 69 0.32 12.74 -0.98
CA SER A 69 0.96 13.56 0.06
C SER A 69 -0.08 14.24 0.96
N GLU A 70 -1.34 13.82 0.88
CA GLU A 70 -2.44 14.41 1.63
C GLU A 70 -3.09 13.32 2.49
N GLY A 71 -3.28 13.61 3.78
CA GLY A 71 -3.99 12.73 4.70
C GLY A 71 -5.39 12.38 4.20
N GLY A 72 -5.80 11.13 4.46
CA GLY A 72 -7.07 10.59 4.03
C GLY A 72 -7.15 10.26 2.53
N ALA A 73 -6.05 10.35 1.76
CA ALA A 73 -6.03 9.89 0.38
C ALA A 73 -6.19 8.37 0.31
N GLU A 74 -7.12 7.86 -0.49
CA GLU A 74 -7.47 6.43 -0.56
C GLU A 74 -7.27 5.82 -1.95
N LEU A 75 -6.78 4.58 -1.96
CA LEU A 75 -6.88 3.66 -3.09
C LEU A 75 -7.48 2.32 -2.65
N GLU A 76 -8.11 1.62 -3.58
CA GLU A 76 -8.88 0.39 -3.37
C GLU A 76 -8.57 -0.64 -4.47
N PHE A 77 -8.30 -1.87 -4.07
CA PHE A 77 -8.06 -2.98 -4.98
C PHE A 77 -8.54 -4.32 -4.40
N GLU A 78 -8.82 -5.27 -5.29
CA GLU A 78 -9.06 -6.66 -4.92
C GLU A 78 -7.73 -7.42 -4.90
N ILE A 79 -7.57 -8.30 -3.91
CA ILE A 79 -6.45 -9.23 -3.86
C ILE A 79 -6.93 -10.64 -3.54
N ILE A 80 -6.16 -11.64 -3.98
CA ILE A 80 -6.37 -13.06 -3.64
C ILE A 80 -5.09 -13.55 -2.99
N GLY A 81 -5.23 -14.35 -1.95
CA GLY A 81 -4.12 -14.91 -1.19
C GLY A 81 -4.15 -14.52 0.28
N GLU A 82 -3.18 -15.00 1.02
CA GLU A 82 -3.10 -14.83 2.47
C GLU A 82 -2.14 -13.69 2.86
N GLU A 83 -1.35 -13.22 1.90
CA GLU A 83 -0.31 -12.23 2.13
C GLU A 83 -0.50 -11.02 1.20
N LEU A 84 -0.51 -9.82 1.75
CA LEU A 84 -0.38 -8.58 1.00
C LEU A 84 1.08 -8.11 1.02
N ARG A 85 1.64 -7.88 -0.16
CA ARG A 85 2.98 -7.32 -0.35
C ARG A 85 2.87 -5.94 -0.98
N LEU A 86 3.38 -4.93 -0.29
CA LEU A 86 3.52 -3.56 -0.79
C LEU A 86 5.00 -3.20 -0.89
N LYS A 87 5.42 -2.66 -2.05
CA LYS A 87 6.74 -2.05 -2.19
C LYS A 87 6.61 -0.54 -2.12
N CYS A 88 7.18 0.06 -1.08
CA CYS A 88 7.00 1.48 -0.79
C CYS A 88 8.34 2.23 -0.69
N LEU A 89 8.31 3.55 -0.91
CA LEU A 89 9.44 4.42 -0.55
C LEU A 89 9.36 4.78 0.94
N SER A 90 10.46 4.60 1.66
CA SER A 90 10.64 5.07 3.02
C SER A 90 11.71 6.16 3.01
N HIS A 91 11.38 7.36 3.49
CA HIS A 91 12.25 8.54 3.48
C HIS A 91 11.81 9.60 4.52
N PRO A 92 12.54 10.72 4.70
CA PRO A 92 12.27 11.66 5.78
C PRO A 92 10.98 12.48 5.63
N TRP A 93 10.24 12.33 4.53
CA TRP A 93 8.97 13.01 4.27
C TRP A 93 7.82 12.00 4.20
N SER A 94 8.07 10.73 4.53
CA SER A 94 7.05 9.71 4.43
C SER A 94 6.02 9.82 5.55
N GLY A 95 4.76 9.56 5.21
CA GLY A 95 3.67 9.42 6.17
C GLY A 95 3.45 7.98 6.62
N ASN A 96 2.30 7.77 7.24
CA ASN A 96 1.79 6.45 7.56
C ASN A 96 0.88 5.94 6.43
N ILE A 97 0.84 4.63 6.24
CA ILE A 97 -0.24 3.98 5.50
C ILE A 97 -1.15 3.23 6.46
N GLU A 98 -2.45 3.41 6.30
CA GLU A 98 -3.50 2.65 6.96
C GLU A 98 -4.04 1.61 5.97
N ILE A 99 -3.94 0.34 6.34
CA ILE A 99 -4.51 -0.78 5.63
C ILE A 99 -5.89 -1.02 6.20
N ILE A 100 -6.91 -0.95 5.33
CA ILE A 100 -8.31 -1.19 5.70
C ILE A 100 -8.75 -2.42 4.93
N LYS A 101 -9.18 -3.45 5.66
CA LYS A 101 -9.64 -4.73 5.12
C LYS A 101 -11.14 -4.85 5.37
N ASN A 102 -11.90 -5.07 4.30
CA ASN A 102 -13.37 -5.23 4.38
C ASN A 102 -14.08 -4.09 5.15
N GLY A 103 -13.55 -2.87 5.04
CA GLY A 103 -14.10 -1.67 5.69
C GLY A 103 -13.61 -1.39 7.11
N THR A 104 -12.81 -2.29 7.72
CA THR A 104 -12.25 -2.12 9.07
C THR A 104 -10.77 -1.80 9.00
N ALA A 105 -10.31 -0.84 9.82
CA ALA A 105 -8.87 -0.57 9.97
C ALA A 105 -8.17 -1.84 10.47
N PHE A 106 -7.17 -2.30 9.73
CA PHE A 106 -6.50 -3.58 9.93
C PHE A 106 -5.09 -3.38 10.49
N LEU A 107 -4.30 -2.49 9.88
CA LEU A 107 -2.92 -2.22 10.29
C LEU A 107 -2.52 -0.81 9.88
N THR A 108 -1.70 -0.16 10.69
CA THR A 108 -1.01 1.09 10.31
C THR A 108 0.50 0.84 10.23
N VAL A 109 1.14 1.28 9.15
CA VAL A 109 2.58 1.15 8.93
C VAL A 109 3.19 2.53 8.75
N ASP A 110 4.18 2.85 9.59
CA ASP A 110 4.98 4.06 9.48
C ASP A 110 6.10 3.87 8.45
N LEU A 111 6.09 4.71 7.41
CA LEU A 111 7.09 4.67 6.35
C LEU A 111 8.27 5.62 6.61
N TYR A 112 8.25 6.40 7.70
CA TYR A 112 9.33 7.33 8.00
C TYR A 112 10.69 6.64 8.11
N SER A 113 11.70 7.23 7.46
CA SER A 113 13.09 6.88 7.71
C SER A 113 13.99 8.09 7.48
N ASN A 114 15.05 8.22 8.28
CA ASN A 114 16.07 9.24 8.06
C ASN A 114 16.95 8.99 6.82
N LYS A 115 16.77 7.85 6.13
CA LYS A 115 17.43 7.51 4.88
C LYS A 115 16.40 7.07 3.84
N GLN A 116 16.59 7.50 2.61
CA GLN A 116 15.75 7.04 1.50
C GLN A 116 16.08 5.59 1.15
N LYS A 117 15.05 4.73 1.13
CA LYS A 117 15.15 3.35 0.67
C LYS A 117 13.79 2.84 0.21
N VAL A 118 13.81 1.89 -0.73
CA VAL A 118 12.62 1.11 -1.07
C VAL A 118 12.53 -0.05 -0.08
N ILE A 119 11.35 -0.26 0.49
CA ILE A 119 11.06 -1.33 1.45
C ILE A 119 9.93 -2.20 0.95
N ASP A 120 10.01 -3.49 1.28
CA ASP A 120 8.91 -4.43 1.11
C ASP A 120 8.16 -4.56 2.44
N ILE A 121 6.86 -4.32 2.41
CA ILE A 121 5.95 -4.46 3.54
C ILE A 121 5.13 -5.71 3.25
N ILE A 122 5.23 -6.67 4.16
CA ILE A 122 4.55 -7.97 4.06
C ILE A 122 3.53 -8.04 5.19
N ILE A 123 2.27 -8.26 4.83
CA ILE A 123 1.13 -8.24 5.75
C ILE A 123 0.41 -9.57 5.62
N ASN A 124 0.30 -10.31 6.73
CA ASN A 124 -0.55 -11.50 6.79
C ASN A 124 -2.01 -11.03 6.93
N LEU A 125 -2.85 -11.40 5.98
CA LEU A 125 -4.26 -11.01 5.94
C LEU A 125 -5.14 -11.90 6.83
N LYS A 126 -4.66 -13.08 7.27
CA LYS A 126 -5.46 -14.02 8.05
C LYS A 126 -5.63 -13.67 9.53
N GLU A 127 -4.89 -12.70 10.08
CA GLU A 127 -4.87 -12.43 11.52
C GLU A 127 -4.94 -10.94 11.86
N VAL A 128 -6.02 -10.54 12.55
CA VAL A 128 -5.96 -9.69 13.76
C VAL A 128 -7.05 -10.23 14.67
N ASP A 129 -6.65 -10.88 15.77
CA ASP A 129 -7.56 -11.30 16.86
C ASP A 129 -8.29 -10.10 17.50
#